data_AF-A0A836B3N8-F1
#
_entry.id   AF-A0A836B3N8-F1
#
_cell.length_a   1.000
_cell.length_b   1.000
_cell.length_c   1.000
_cell.angle_alpha   90.00
_cell.angle_beta   90.00
_cell.angle_gamma   90.00
#
_symmetry.space_group_name_H-M   'P 1'
#
loop_
_entity.id
_entity.type
_entity.pdbx_description
1 polymer ?
#
loop_
_entity_poly.entity_id
_entity_poly.type
_entity_poly.pdbx_seq_one_letter_code
_entity_poly.pdbx_strand_id
1 'polypeptide(L)'
;MPSPARSSAWVLLLCGLALLGCGLYAFSTGSSSSSSQRGLSLFRTHQQLVTPASDGAATAAGAQSQAHRLRGHQGSSRAHPLRVCATPGSIMSAPEDGAAPALRDQYSLWAQPKGRLGEQLKAEIGHLAARHGAPAFPPHTTVLGDIERPGGRQEVLAVAAELAQKVKKYRINFTDVTRGSIYYQCVYLSVAKDDGAMAAAATAREVFGITTGPYMPHLSLLYSDIPQEERAKAVEDGIVRLYGESSGYDTLLVENGYEVDSFAVWYTPVADKSLKSWCLVGEFELTG
;
A
#
# COMPACT_ATOMS: atom_id res chain seq x y z
N MET A 1 68.46 -28.72 -34.25
CA MET A 1 68.36 -29.79 -33.21
C MET A 1 69.56 -29.66 -32.29
N PRO A 2 69.46 -29.90 -30.97
CA PRO A 2 68.36 -30.51 -30.23
C PRO A 2 67.65 -29.59 -29.22
N SER A 3 66.48 -30.07 -28.80
CA SER A 3 65.56 -29.63 -27.73
C SER A 3 66.04 -30.20 -26.37
N PRO A 4 65.21 -30.38 -25.30
CA PRO A 4 64.11 -29.63 -24.68
C PRO A 4 64.25 -29.54 -23.12
N ALA A 5 63.17 -29.12 -22.44
CA ALA A 5 62.65 -29.55 -21.12
C ALA A 5 62.61 -28.41 -20.07
N ARG A 6 61.57 -28.23 -19.24
CA ARG A 6 60.56 -29.09 -18.60
C ARG A 6 59.28 -28.26 -18.34
N SER A 7 58.05 -28.77 -18.54
CA SER A 7 57.17 -29.47 -17.55
C SER A 7 56.99 -28.66 -16.24
N SER A 8 55.80 -28.40 -15.68
CA SER A 8 54.65 -29.30 -15.48
C SER A 8 53.40 -28.52 -15.03
N ALA A 9 52.23 -29.07 -15.35
CA ALA A 9 50.92 -28.76 -14.75
C ALA A 9 50.78 -29.32 -13.31
N TRP A 10 49.54 -29.31 -12.78
CA TRP A 10 49.02 -29.76 -11.46
C TRP A 10 48.97 -28.61 -10.42
N VAL A 11 47.88 -28.28 -9.71
CA VAL A 11 46.71 -29.02 -9.19
C VAL A 11 45.54 -28.04 -8.99
N LEU A 12 44.32 -28.38 -9.45
CA LEU A 12 43.07 -27.78 -8.95
C LEU A 12 42.48 -28.71 -7.88
N LEU A 13 42.34 -28.20 -6.65
CA LEU A 13 41.74 -28.93 -5.54
C LEU A 13 40.29 -28.48 -5.35
N LEU A 14 39.41 -29.49 -5.29
CA LEU A 14 38.00 -29.43 -4.93
C LEU A 14 37.80 -29.00 -3.47
N CYS A 15 36.74 -28.24 -3.21
CA CYS A 15 36.01 -28.25 -1.94
C CYS A 15 34.51 -28.23 -2.25
N GLY A 16 33.79 -29.18 -1.64
CA GLY A 16 32.36 -29.39 -1.83
C GLY A 16 31.55 -29.20 -0.54
N LEU A 17 30.29 -29.68 -0.63
CA LEU A 17 29.27 -29.89 0.41
C LEU A 17 28.61 -28.60 0.95
N ALA A 18 27.29 -28.52 1.20
CA ALA A 18 26.19 -29.49 1.18
C ALA A 18 24.85 -28.72 1.14
N LEU A 19 23.73 -29.38 0.79
CA LEU A 19 22.61 -29.60 1.71
C LEU A 19 21.48 -30.41 1.06
N LEU A 20 20.97 -31.37 1.84
CA LEU A 20 19.85 -32.25 1.59
C LEU A 20 18.49 -31.53 1.69
N GLY A 21 17.50 -32.03 0.94
CA GLY A 21 16.37 -32.71 1.57
C GLY A 21 14.97 -32.07 1.53
N CYS A 22 14.03 -32.85 1.00
CA CYS A 22 12.55 -32.83 1.16
C CYS A 22 11.78 -31.70 0.46
N GLY A 23 10.62 -31.93 -0.17
CA GLY A 23 9.76 -33.10 -0.17
C GLY A 23 8.69 -33.01 -1.27
N LEU A 24 8.10 -34.17 -1.56
CA LEU A 24 7.07 -34.42 -2.55
C LEU A 24 5.79 -33.62 -2.30
N TYR A 25 5.15 -33.11 -3.36
CA TYR A 25 3.71 -32.85 -3.36
C TYR A 25 3.06 -33.69 -4.46
N ALA A 26 2.21 -34.61 -4.01
CA ALA A 26 1.42 -35.50 -4.85
C ALA A 26 0.20 -34.76 -5.40
N PHE A 27 -0.10 -35.06 -6.67
CA PHE A 27 -1.38 -34.84 -7.33
C PHE A 27 -2.51 -35.53 -6.57
N SER A 28 -3.66 -34.84 -6.43
CA SER A 28 -4.95 -35.49 -6.19
C SER A 28 -5.92 -35.04 -7.27
N THR A 29 -6.23 -35.98 -8.16
CA THR A 29 -7.32 -35.93 -9.13
C THR A 29 -8.65 -36.24 -8.43
N GLY A 30 -9.70 -35.56 -8.84
CA GLY A 30 -11.05 -35.73 -8.30
C GLY A 30 -11.67 -37.10 -8.58
N SER A 31 -12.76 -37.37 -7.86
CA SER A 31 -13.85 -38.22 -8.33
C SER A 31 -15.15 -37.86 -7.60
N SER A 32 -16.17 -37.72 -8.41
CA SER A 32 -17.56 -37.43 -8.14
C SER A 32 -18.22 -38.52 -7.30
N SER A 33 -19.20 -38.15 -6.46
CA SER A 33 -20.36 -39.02 -6.24
C SER A 33 -21.61 -38.18 -6.02
N SER A 34 -22.61 -38.47 -6.85
CA SER A 34 -23.95 -37.93 -6.79
C SER A 34 -24.74 -38.59 -5.66
N SER A 35 -25.55 -37.82 -4.93
CA SER A 35 -26.82 -38.33 -4.43
C SER A 35 -27.85 -37.20 -4.39
N SER A 36 -28.88 -37.39 -5.22
CA SER A 36 -30.12 -36.63 -5.26
C SER A 36 -31.03 -37.10 -4.13
N GLN A 37 -31.73 -36.19 -3.44
CA GLN A 37 -33.20 -36.13 -3.46
C GLN A 37 -33.79 -35.20 -2.38
N ARG A 38 -34.82 -34.46 -2.80
CA ARG A 38 -35.97 -33.90 -2.04
C ARG A 38 -35.61 -32.82 -1.01
N GLY A 39 -36.00 -31.55 -1.15
CA GLY A 39 -37.36 -31.10 -1.43
C GLY A 39 -38.07 -30.87 -0.09
N LEU A 40 -38.23 -29.59 0.30
CA LEU A 40 -39.40 -29.04 1.00
C LEU A 40 -39.16 -27.55 1.27
N SER A 41 -39.91 -26.74 0.53
CA SER A 41 -40.22 -25.35 0.85
C SER A 41 -41.05 -25.30 2.13
N LEU A 42 -40.66 -24.47 3.10
CA LEU A 42 -41.58 -23.97 4.11
C LEU A 42 -41.27 -22.49 4.38
N PHE A 43 -42.19 -21.67 3.85
CA PHE A 43 -42.48 -20.30 4.25
C PHE A 43 -42.47 -20.16 5.79
N ARG A 44 -41.79 -19.13 6.30
CA ARG A 44 -41.99 -18.67 7.67
C ARG A 44 -42.78 -17.36 7.64
N THR A 45 -44.07 -17.50 7.91
CA THR A 45 -45.06 -16.43 8.00
C THR A 45 -44.80 -15.55 9.23
N HIS A 46 -44.85 -14.24 9.01
CA HIS A 46 -44.97 -13.21 10.05
C HIS A 46 -46.28 -13.42 10.83
N GLN A 47 -46.20 -13.45 12.17
CA GLN A 47 -47.39 -13.27 12.99
C GLN A 47 -47.10 -12.22 14.08
N GLN A 48 -47.63 -11.02 13.83
CA GLN A 48 -47.88 -10.01 14.85
C GLN A 48 -48.96 -10.51 15.80
N LEU A 49 -48.75 -10.34 17.09
CA LEU A 49 -49.81 -10.37 18.10
C LEU A 49 -49.82 -9.00 18.78
N VAL A 50 -50.90 -8.28 18.53
CA VAL A 50 -51.34 -7.08 19.24
C VAL A 50 -52.36 -7.52 20.29
N THR A 51 -52.38 -6.89 21.46
CA THR A 51 -53.55 -6.49 22.32
C THR A 51 -53.03 -6.08 23.73
N PRO A 52 -53.81 -5.41 24.60
CA PRO A 52 -53.95 -3.95 24.60
C PRO A 52 -53.68 -3.33 26.00
N ALA A 53 -53.91 -2.01 26.06
CA ALA A 53 -53.65 -1.09 27.18
C ALA A 53 -54.43 -1.36 28.49
N SER A 54 -53.88 -0.84 29.59
CA SER A 54 -54.68 -0.22 30.66
C SER A 54 -53.88 0.89 31.36
N ASP A 55 -54.61 1.96 31.68
CA ASP A 55 -54.17 3.25 32.19
C ASP A 55 -53.64 3.25 33.63
N GLY A 56 -52.81 4.25 33.95
CA GLY A 56 -52.43 4.60 35.33
C GLY A 56 -51.62 5.89 35.39
N ALA A 57 -52.27 6.97 35.78
CA ALA A 57 -51.75 8.33 35.77
C ALA A 57 -50.81 8.69 36.94
N ALA A 58 -49.96 9.68 36.66
CA ALA A 58 -49.39 10.70 37.55
C ALA A 58 -48.35 10.29 38.62
N THR A 59 -47.13 10.82 38.48
CA THR A 59 -46.65 11.94 39.34
C THR A 59 -45.33 12.50 38.80
N ALA A 60 -45.26 13.82 38.72
CA ALA A 60 -44.06 14.58 38.40
C ALA A 60 -43.24 14.83 39.67
N ALA A 61 -41.93 14.60 39.60
CA ALA A 61 -40.94 15.22 40.47
C ALA A 61 -39.61 15.29 39.71
N GLY A 62 -39.05 16.49 39.63
CA GLY A 62 -37.88 16.79 38.82
C GLY A 62 -36.59 16.13 39.33
N ALA A 63 -35.69 15.88 38.40
CA ALA A 63 -34.28 15.73 38.68
C ALA A 63 -33.49 16.41 37.56
N GLN A 64 -32.49 17.15 37.99
CA GLN A 64 -31.79 18.19 37.27
C GLN A 64 -30.89 17.65 36.16
N SER A 65 -30.78 18.48 35.12
CA SER A 65 -29.69 18.57 34.16
C SER A 65 -28.32 18.19 34.72
N GLN A 66 -27.70 17.15 34.13
CA GLN A 66 -26.26 17.10 33.96
C GLN A 66 -25.94 16.70 32.52
N ALA A 67 -25.85 17.73 31.67
CA ALA A 67 -25.17 17.63 30.39
C ALA A 67 -23.69 17.29 30.66
N HIS A 68 -23.32 16.03 30.48
CA HIS A 68 -21.92 15.63 30.48
C HIS A 68 -21.26 16.20 29.22
N ARG A 69 -20.56 17.32 29.43
CA ARG A 69 -19.82 18.07 28.42
C ARG A 69 -18.73 17.16 27.84
N LEU A 70 -18.99 16.61 26.66
CA LEU A 70 -17.98 15.99 25.81
C LEU A 70 -16.88 17.04 25.55
N ARG A 71 -15.69 16.83 26.13
CA ARG A 71 -14.49 17.53 25.72
C ARG A 71 -14.10 17.00 24.34
N GLY A 72 -14.63 17.65 23.30
CA GLY A 72 -14.09 17.55 21.96
C GLY A 72 -12.63 18.01 22.00
N HIS A 73 -11.69 17.07 21.92
CA HIS A 73 -10.35 17.36 21.43
C HIS A 73 -10.48 17.62 19.92
N GLN A 74 -10.84 18.84 19.55
CA GLN A 74 -10.57 19.34 18.21
C GLN A 74 -9.07 19.60 18.10
N GLY A 75 -8.31 18.51 17.95
CA GLY A 75 -6.99 18.57 17.36
C GLY A 75 -7.18 18.93 15.90
N SER A 76 -7.04 20.21 15.57
CA SER A 76 -6.92 20.69 14.20
C SER A 76 -5.69 20.03 13.56
N SER A 77 -5.87 18.84 13.00
CA SER A 77 -4.92 18.23 12.07
C SER A 77 -4.84 19.13 10.85
N ARG A 78 -3.91 20.07 10.87
CA ARG A 78 -3.57 20.84 9.68
C ARG A 78 -3.00 19.86 8.66
N ALA A 79 -3.83 19.50 7.70
CA ALA A 79 -3.42 18.76 6.51
C ALA A 79 -2.15 19.39 5.95
N HIS A 80 -1.07 18.62 5.91
CA HIS A 80 0.11 19.04 5.17
C HIS A 80 -0.25 18.97 3.67
N PRO A 81 -0.12 20.08 2.92
CA PRO A 81 -0.28 20.05 1.47
C PRO A 81 0.80 19.14 0.86
N LEU A 82 0.48 18.48 -0.26
CA LEU A 82 1.44 17.65 -1.00
C LEU A 82 2.68 18.51 -1.30
N ARG A 83 3.87 18.01 -0.92
CA ARG A 83 5.12 18.69 -1.23
C ARG A 83 5.42 18.49 -2.71
N VAL A 84 5.31 19.56 -3.50
CA VAL A 84 5.77 19.57 -4.90
C VAL A 84 7.25 19.92 -4.91
N CYS A 85 8.07 19.18 -5.66
CA CYS A 85 9.48 19.51 -5.78
C CYS A 85 9.62 20.88 -6.47
N ALA A 86 10.52 21.73 -5.99
CA ALA A 86 10.91 22.91 -6.75
C ALA A 86 11.46 22.49 -8.13
N THR A 87 11.14 23.27 -9.17
CA THR A 87 11.74 23.14 -10.49
C THR A 87 13.25 23.30 -10.34
N PRO A 88 14.10 22.42 -10.92
CA PRO A 88 15.54 22.60 -10.81
C PRO A 88 15.96 23.85 -11.58
N GLY A 89 16.32 24.89 -10.83
CA GLY A 89 17.03 26.07 -11.32
C GLY A 89 18.15 26.37 -10.34
N SER A 90 19.39 26.32 -10.84
CA SER A 90 20.66 26.56 -10.14
C SER A 90 21.38 25.32 -9.59
N ILE A 91 22.35 24.88 -10.39
CA ILE A 91 23.65 24.27 -10.06
C ILE A 91 23.86 23.97 -8.56
N MET A 92 23.88 22.68 -8.20
CA MET A 92 24.40 22.22 -6.92
C MET A 92 25.94 22.21 -6.98
N SER A 93 26.57 23.04 -6.16
CA SER A 93 27.99 22.96 -5.83
C SER A 93 28.28 21.66 -5.05
N ALA A 94 29.51 21.15 -5.22
CA ALA A 94 29.97 19.92 -4.58
C ALA A 94 29.84 19.97 -3.03
N PRO A 95 29.58 18.83 -2.35
CA PRO A 95 29.55 18.81 -0.90
C PRO A 95 30.98 18.92 -0.32
N GLU A 96 31.14 19.79 0.67
CA GLU A 96 32.30 19.79 1.57
C GLU A 96 32.33 18.50 2.41
N ASP A 97 33.53 18.02 2.72
CA ASP A 97 33.81 16.78 3.42
C ASP A 97 33.09 16.71 4.78
N GLY A 98 32.30 15.65 4.99
CA GLY A 98 31.58 15.37 6.24
C GLY A 98 30.05 15.45 6.15
N ALA A 99 29.50 15.87 5.01
CA ALA A 99 28.06 15.79 4.75
C ALA A 99 27.60 14.33 4.63
N ALA A 100 26.40 14.02 5.13
CA ALA A 100 25.72 12.75 4.85
C ALA A 100 25.76 12.47 3.33
N PRO A 101 25.97 11.21 2.91
CA PRO A 101 26.10 10.89 1.49
C PRO A 101 24.92 11.46 0.72
N ALA A 102 25.21 12.12 -0.40
CA ALA A 102 24.19 12.70 -1.25
C ALA A 102 23.16 11.62 -1.63
N LEU A 103 21.88 11.93 -1.44
CA LEU A 103 20.80 11.03 -1.82
C LEU A 103 20.83 10.83 -3.34
N ARG A 104 20.66 9.60 -3.79
CA ARG A 104 20.59 9.28 -5.21
C ARG A 104 19.31 9.85 -5.82
N ASP A 105 19.38 10.18 -7.10
CA ASP A 105 18.23 10.59 -7.90
C ASP A 105 17.34 9.39 -8.24
N GLN A 106 16.53 9.00 -7.26
CA GLN A 106 15.62 7.88 -7.34
C GLN A 106 14.17 8.36 -7.33
N TYR A 107 13.38 7.77 -8.21
CA TYR A 107 11.98 8.13 -8.43
C TYR A 107 11.06 6.92 -8.27
N SER A 108 9.79 7.19 -8.03
CA SER A 108 8.72 6.19 -8.03
C SER A 108 7.53 6.69 -8.82
N LEU A 109 6.84 5.75 -9.47
CA LEU A 109 5.58 5.94 -10.15
C LEU A 109 4.45 5.44 -9.26
N TRP A 110 3.51 6.33 -8.91
CA TRP A 110 2.44 6.06 -7.97
C TRP A 110 1.07 6.26 -8.63
N ALA A 111 0.15 5.35 -8.32
CA ALA A 111 -1.29 5.59 -8.45
C ALA A 111 -1.80 6.14 -7.11
N GLN A 112 -2.53 7.26 -7.13
CA GLN A 112 -2.98 7.93 -5.90
C GLN A 112 -4.50 8.04 -5.85
N PRO A 113 -5.16 7.62 -4.75
CA PRO A 113 -6.59 7.83 -4.58
C PRO A 113 -6.89 9.32 -4.42
N LYS A 114 -7.92 9.79 -5.12
CA LYS A 114 -8.41 11.18 -5.09
C LYS A 114 -9.75 11.27 -4.33
N GLY A 115 -10.20 12.50 -4.07
CA GLY A 115 -11.51 12.77 -3.48
C GLY A 115 -11.66 12.25 -2.04
N ARG A 116 -12.88 11.85 -1.67
CA ARG A 116 -13.24 11.45 -0.30
C ARG A 116 -12.36 10.32 0.22
N LEU A 117 -12.16 9.27 -0.58
CA LEU A 117 -11.35 8.11 -0.19
C LEU A 117 -9.88 8.49 0.04
N GLY A 118 -9.32 9.37 -0.81
CA GLY A 118 -7.96 9.87 -0.62
C GLY A 118 -7.77 10.59 0.71
N GLU A 119 -8.70 11.47 1.09
CA GLU A 119 -8.65 12.18 2.38
C GLU A 119 -8.84 11.24 3.58
N GLN A 120 -9.71 10.25 3.42
CA GLN A 120 -9.96 9.20 4.40
C GLN A 120 -8.70 8.34 4.67
N LEU A 121 -8.03 7.87 3.62
CA LEU A 121 -6.78 7.12 3.73
C LEU A 121 -5.64 7.99 4.29
N LYS A 122 -5.58 9.26 3.88
CA LYS A 122 -4.62 10.23 4.44
C LYS A 122 -4.82 10.42 5.94
N ALA A 123 -6.06 10.48 6.41
CA ALA A 123 -6.37 10.57 7.84
C ALA A 123 -5.93 9.31 8.60
N GLU A 124 -6.16 8.11 8.05
CA GLU A 124 -5.71 6.86 8.68
C GLU A 124 -4.18 6.75 8.73
N ILE A 125 -3.48 7.09 7.64
CA ILE A 125 -2.00 7.17 7.62
C ILE A 125 -1.52 8.15 8.69
N GLY A 126 -2.14 9.33 8.78
CA GLY A 126 -1.82 10.33 9.80
C GLY A 126 -2.05 9.84 11.23
N HIS A 127 -3.13 9.08 11.46
CA HIS A 127 -3.44 8.48 12.75
C HIS A 127 -2.38 7.46 13.17
N LEU A 128 -2.04 6.51 12.28
CA LEU A 128 -1.02 5.50 12.55
C LEU A 128 0.36 6.12 12.72
N ALA A 129 0.72 7.10 11.88
CA ALA A 129 1.97 7.84 11.98
C ALA A 129 2.11 8.51 13.36
N ALA A 130 1.08 9.23 13.82
CA ALA A 130 1.08 9.89 15.12
C ALA A 130 1.17 8.88 16.28
N ARG A 131 0.45 7.76 16.19
CA ARG A 131 0.42 6.72 17.23
C ARG A 131 1.76 6.02 17.42
N HIS A 132 2.51 5.82 16.33
CA HIS A 132 3.76 5.04 16.34
C HIS A 132 5.03 5.89 16.15
N GLY A 133 4.93 7.22 16.17
CA GLY A 133 6.08 8.12 15.97
C GLY A 133 6.72 7.98 14.59
N ALA A 134 5.92 7.66 13.58
CA ALA A 134 6.34 7.37 12.21
C ALA A 134 6.08 8.56 11.28
N PRO A 135 6.74 8.62 10.10
CA PRO A 135 6.45 9.66 9.12
C PRO A 135 5.06 9.43 8.48
N ALA A 136 4.33 10.53 8.26
CA ALA A 136 3.12 10.52 7.43
C ALA A 136 3.50 10.74 5.95
N PHE A 137 2.71 10.16 5.04
CA PHE A 137 2.91 10.26 3.60
C PHE A 137 1.58 10.28 2.85
N PRO A 138 1.55 10.73 1.59
CA PRO A 138 0.34 10.69 0.77
C PRO A 138 -0.07 9.23 0.49
N PRO A 139 -1.37 8.89 0.53
CA PRO A 139 -1.81 7.54 0.15
C PRO A 139 -1.44 7.27 -1.32
N HIS A 140 -0.87 6.08 -1.57
CA HIS A 140 -0.45 5.67 -2.91
C HIS A 140 -0.31 4.14 -3.02
N THR A 141 -0.54 3.63 -4.22
CA THR A 141 -0.10 2.30 -4.66
C THR A 141 1.08 2.47 -5.60
N THR A 142 2.24 1.94 -5.22
CA THR A 142 3.43 2.00 -6.09
C THR A 142 3.23 1.10 -7.30
N VAL A 143 3.23 1.68 -8.49
CA VAL A 143 3.16 0.96 -9.77
C VAL A 143 4.56 0.48 -10.16
N LEU A 144 5.56 1.35 -10.01
CA LEU A 144 6.97 1.05 -10.22
C LEU A 144 7.83 1.91 -9.28
N GLY A 145 8.71 1.28 -8.52
CA GLY A 145 9.67 1.97 -7.65
C GLY A 145 11.09 1.91 -8.20
N ASP A 146 12.03 2.48 -7.46
CA ASP A 146 13.48 2.42 -7.73
C ASP A 146 13.88 2.85 -9.14
N ILE A 147 13.20 3.86 -9.68
CA ILE A 147 13.46 4.39 -11.02
C ILE A 147 14.68 5.30 -10.94
N GLU A 148 15.76 4.90 -11.61
CA GLU A 148 16.97 5.69 -11.82
C GLU A 148 17.23 5.82 -13.33
N ARG A 149 17.54 7.03 -13.79
CA ARG A 149 17.84 7.33 -15.21
C ARG A 149 19.06 8.24 -15.33
N PRO A 150 19.97 7.99 -16.28
CA PRO A 150 21.13 8.87 -16.50
C PRO A 150 20.77 10.32 -16.82
N GLY A 151 19.67 10.54 -17.56
CA GLY A 151 19.12 11.87 -17.85
C GLY A 151 18.30 12.48 -16.70
N GLY A 152 18.29 11.84 -15.53
CA GLY A 152 17.65 12.34 -14.31
C GLY A 152 16.16 12.61 -14.46
N ARG A 153 15.67 13.64 -13.76
CA ARG A 153 14.24 13.99 -13.68
C ARG A 153 13.56 14.13 -15.04
N GLN A 154 14.20 14.80 -15.99
CA GLN A 154 13.59 15.10 -17.29
C GLN A 154 13.34 13.84 -18.11
N GLU A 155 14.30 12.91 -18.12
CA GLU A 155 14.13 11.62 -18.79
C GLU A 155 13.01 10.79 -18.12
N VAL A 156 12.96 10.76 -16.79
CA VAL A 156 11.90 10.06 -16.05
C VAL A 156 10.51 10.61 -16.41
N LEU A 157 10.35 11.94 -16.47
CA LEU A 157 9.09 12.58 -16.83
C LEU A 157 8.70 12.30 -18.28
N ALA A 158 9.64 12.30 -19.22
CA ALA A 158 9.37 11.98 -20.63
C ALA A 158 8.89 10.52 -20.79
N VAL A 159 9.55 9.58 -20.12
CA VAL A 159 9.18 8.15 -20.15
C VAL A 159 7.83 7.92 -19.45
N ALA A 160 7.54 8.63 -18.37
CA ALA A 160 6.24 8.57 -17.70
C ALA A 160 5.10 9.10 -18.59
N ALA A 161 5.34 10.17 -19.37
CA ALA A 161 4.39 10.70 -20.34
C ALA A 161 4.11 9.70 -21.48
N GLU A 162 5.11 8.96 -21.95
CA GLU A 162 4.93 7.88 -22.92
C GLU A 162 4.11 6.74 -22.32
N LEU A 163 4.43 6.32 -21.09
CA LEU A 163 3.69 5.27 -20.39
C LEU A 163 2.20 5.62 -20.24
N ALA A 164 1.88 6.87 -19.88
CA ALA A 164 0.51 7.32 -19.68
C ALA A 164 -0.35 7.22 -20.95
N GLN A 165 0.26 7.31 -22.13
CA GLN A 165 -0.41 7.11 -23.43
C GLN A 165 -0.64 5.63 -23.78
N LYS A 166 0.01 4.70 -23.08
CA LYS A 166 -0.09 3.25 -23.33
C LYS A 166 -0.98 2.52 -22.32
N VAL A 167 -1.24 3.14 -21.17
CA VAL A 167 -2.00 2.53 -20.08
C VAL A 167 -3.41 3.09 -20.06
N LYS A 168 -4.39 2.20 -20.11
CA LYS A 168 -5.81 2.52 -19.90
C LYS A 168 -6.07 2.84 -18.44
N LYS A 169 -7.09 3.67 -18.19
CA LYS A 169 -7.66 3.82 -16.85
C LYS A 169 -8.07 2.44 -16.32
N TYR A 170 -7.78 2.20 -15.04
CA TYR A 170 -8.04 0.92 -14.40
C TYR A 170 -8.43 1.12 -12.94
N ARG A 171 -9.01 0.08 -12.33
CA ARG A 171 -9.41 0.11 -10.93
C ARG A 171 -8.41 -0.64 -10.06
N ILE A 172 -8.13 -0.09 -8.88
CA ILE A 172 -7.48 -0.77 -7.77
C ILE A 172 -8.55 -1.19 -6.77
N ASN A 173 -8.58 -2.47 -6.40
CA ASN A 173 -9.47 -3.01 -5.37
C ASN A 173 -8.66 -3.47 -4.15
N PHE A 174 -9.06 -3.03 -2.96
CA PHE A 174 -8.49 -3.45 -1.68
C PHE A 174 -9.14 -4.76 -1.22
N THR A 175 -8.32 -5.67 -0.71
CA THR A 175 -8.79 -6.97 -0.21
C THR A 175 -8.78 -7.07 1.30
N ASP A 176 -7.70 -6.62 1.95
CA ASP A 176 -7.52 -6.78 3.39
C ASP A 176 -6.51 -5.77 3.96
N VAL A 177 -6.53 -5.56 5.27
CA VAL A 177 -5.45 -4.89 6.01
C VAL A 177 -4.46 -5.98 6.46
N THR A 178 -3.19 -5.81 6.14
CA THR A 178 -2.17 -6.79 6.53
C THR A 178 -0.83 -6.12 6.83
N ARG A 179 0.19 -6.95 7.08
CA ARG A 179 1.54 -6.53 7.47
C ARG A 179 2.61 -7.36 6.79
N GLY A 180 3.79 -6.76 6.68
CA GLY A 180 5.01 -7.40 6.22
C GLY A 180 6.10 -7.32 7.29
N SER A 181 7.30 -7.77 6.92
CA SER A 181 8.45 -7.84 7.82
C SER A 181 9.42 -6.65 7.70
N ILE A 182 9.30 -5.84 6.65
CA ILE A 182 10.22 -4.72 6.36
C ILE A 182 9.58 -3.36 6.62
N TYR A 183 10.41 -2.31 6.72
CA TYR A 183 10.00 -0.92 7.05
C TYR A 183 8.87 -0.39 6.15
N TYR A 184 9.04 -0.47 4.83
CA TYR A 184 8.07 0.03 3.84
C TYR A 184 6.82 -0.86 3.66
N GLN A 185 6.75 -1.98 4.37
CA GLN A 185 5.62 -2.90 4.39
C GLN A 185 5.23 -3.19 5.84
N CYS A 186 5.21 -2.17 6.70
CA CYS A 186 4.89 -2.35 8.12
C CYS A 186 3.41 -2.72 8.31
N VAL A 187 2.50 -1.84 7.87
CA VAL A 187 1.05 -2.11 7.77
C VAL A 187 0.56 -1.53 6.44
N TYR A 188 -0.27 -2.26 5.72
CA TYR A 188 -0.75 -1.87 4.40
C TYR A 188 -2.08 -2.51 4.05
N LEU A 189 -2.81 -1.88 3.13
CA LEU A 189 -3.92 -2.49 2.40
C LEU A 189 -3.36 -3.38 1.29
N SER A 190 -3.73 -4.65 1.30
CA SER A 190 -3.50 -5.54 0.17
C SER A 190 -4.39 -5.13 -0.99
N VAL A 191 -3.84 -5.17 -2.20
CA VAL A 191 -4.57 -4.87 -3.44
C VAL A 191 -4.74 -6.16 -4.25
N ALA A 192 -5.93 -6.34 -4.83
CA ALA A 192 -6.23 -7.44 -5.73
C ALA A 192 -5.32 -7.39 -6.97
N LYS A 193 -4.90 -8.56 -7.45
CA LYS A 193 -4.07 -8.70 -8.66
C LYS A 193 -4.95 -8.71 -9.91
N ASP A 194 -5.78 -7.68 -10.03
CA ASP A 194 -6.67 -7.53 -11.18
C ASP A 194 -5.88 -7.21 -12.45
N ASP A 195 -6.40 -7.64 -13.61
CA ASP A 195 -5.72 -7.54 -14.90
C ASP A 195 -5.21 -6.12 -15.19
N GLY A 196 -6.00 -5.09 -14.88
CA GLY A 196 -5.62 -3.70 -15.10
C GLY A 196 -4.40 -3.26 -14.27
N ALA A 197 -4.38 -3.57 -12.97
CA ALA A 197 -3.26 -3.22 -12.10
C ALA A 197 -1.99 -3.99 -12.47
N MET A 198 -2.13 -5.27 -12.81
CA MET A 198 -1.01 -6.12 -13.21
C MET A 198 -0.44 -5.71 -14.58
N ALA A 199 -1.31 -5.38 -15.54
CA ALA A 199 -0.91 -4.90 -16.85
C ALA A 199 -0.21 -3.53 -16.76
N ALA A 200 -0.75 -2.59 -15.99
CA ALA A 200 -0.13 -1.27 -15.77
C ALA A 200 1.30 -1.39 -15.23
N ALA A 201 1.53 -2.24 -14.23
CA ALA A 201 2.87 -2.49 -13.69
C ALA A 201 3.80 -3.19 -14.69
N ALA A 202 3.29 -4.12 -15.50
CA ALA A 202 4.05 -4.79 -16.54
C ALA A 202 4.48 -3.80 -17.65
N THR A 203 3.55 -2.97 -18.14
CA THR A 203 3.84 -1.93 -19.14
C THR A 203 4.81 -0.88 -18.58
N ALA A 204 4.67 -0.50 -17.30
CA ALA A 204 5.62 0.41 -16.66
C ALA A 204 7.04 -0.18 -16.65
N ARG A 205 7.20 -1.46 -16.27
CA ARG A 205 8.50 -2.15 -16.30
C ARG A 205 9.09 -2.20 -17.70
N GLU A 206 8.28 -2.51 -18.71
CA GLU A 206 8.70 -2.56 -20.10
C GLU A 206 9.18 -1.18 -20.59
N VAL A 207 8.36 -0.15 -20.42
CA VAL A 207 8.65 1.22 -20.90
C VAL A 207 9.86 1.83 -20.18
N PHE A 208 9.99 1.58 -18.87
CA PHE A 208 11.17 2.01 -18.13
C PHE A 208 12.39 1.09 -18.33
N GLY A 209 12.23 -0.10 -18.93
CA GLY A 209 13.30 -1.09 -19.08
C GLY A 209 13.83 -1.62 -17.74
N ILE A 210 12.95 -1.74 -16.73
CA ILE A 210 13.30 -2.14 -15.36
C ILE A 210 12.79 -3.56 -15.09
N THR A 211 13.71 -4.44 -14.69
CA THR A 211 13.39 -5.80 -14.24
C THR A 211 13.37 -5.86 -12.71
N THR A 212 12.23 -6.23 -12.14
CA THR A 212 12.08 -6.45 -10.69
C THR A 212 11.51 -7.83 -10.41
N GLY A 213 11.47 -8.22 -9.12
CA GLY A 213 10.70 -9.40 -8.69
C GLY A 213 9.19 -9.28 -8.96
N PRO A 214 8.41 -10.33 -8.62
CA PRO A 214 6.97 -10.36 -8.81
C PRO A 214 6.28 -9.11 -8.24
N TYR A 215 5.33 -8.55 -8.99
CA TYR A 215 4.59 -7.39 -8.51
C TYR A 215 3.60 -7.81 -7.41
N MET A 216 3.64 -7.10 -6.29
CA MET A 216 2.71 -7.24 -5.18
C MET A 216 2.08 -5.86 -4.92
N PRO A 217 0.93 -5.56 -5.53
CA PRO A 217 0.29 -4.27 -5.33
C PRO A 217 -0.21 -4.15 -3.89
N HIS A 218 0.03 -2.99 -3.28
CA HIS A 218 -0.42 -2.65 -1.94
C HIS A 218 -0.47 -1.13 -1.77
N LEU A 219 -1.26 -0.65 -0.81
CA LEU A 219 -1.26 0.74 -0.37
C LEU A 219 -0.82 0.78 1.10
N SER A 220 0.36 1.33 1.36
CA SER A 220 0.91 1.37 2.71
C SER A 220 0.14 2.33 3.61
N LEU A 221 -0.08 1.90 4.85
CA LEU A 221 -0.74 2.69 5.89
C LEU A 221 0.25 3.17 6.95
N LEU A 222 1.35 2.44 7.16
CA LEU A 222 2.40 2.76 8.11
C LEU A 222 3.77 2.35 7.57
N TYR A 223 4.76 3.21 7.75
CA TYR A 223 6.18 2.87 7.61
C TYR A 223 6.85 2.96 8.97
N SER A 224 7.29 1.83 9.51
CA SER A 224 7.93 1.79 10.83
C SER A 224 8.66 0.46 11.05
N ASP A 225 9.68 0.51 11.90
CA ASP A 225 10.40 -0.67 12.40
C ASP A 225 9.82 -1.18 13.74
N ILE A 226 8.56 -0.84 14.07
CA ILE A 226 7.87 -1.37 15.26
C ILE A 226 7.88 -2.91 15.31
N PRO A 227 7.86 -3.51 16.54
CA PRO A 227 7.83 -4.94 16.74
C PRO A 227 6.66 -5.64 16.03
N GLN A 228 6.84 -6.91 15.65
CA GLN A 228 5.82 -7.69 14.92
C GLN A 228 4.48 -7.81 15.67
N GLU A 229 4.53 -7.87 17.01
CA GLU A 229 3.32 -7.91 17.83
C GLU A 229 2.53 -6.60 17.77
N GLU A 230 3.23 -5.45 17.70
CA GLU A 230 2.59 -4.15 17.51
C GLU A 230 2.01 -3.99 16.10
N ARG A 231 2.68 -4.55 15.08
CA ARG A 231 2.12 -4.59 13.72
C ARG A 231 0.82 -5.39 13.68
N ALA A 232 0.74 -6.52 14.38
CA ALA A 232 -0.48 -7.32 14.46
C ALA A 232 -1.63 -6.54 15.10
N LYS A 233 -1.37 -5.88 16.23
CA LYS A 233 -2.36 -4.99 16.88
C LYS A 233 -2.79 -3.86 15.97
N ALA A 234 -1.86 -3.23 15.24
CA ALA A 234 -2.18 -2.17 14.29
C ALA A 234 -3.05 -2.65 13.11
N VAL A 235 -2.87 -3.88 12.65
CA VAL A 235 -3.73 -4.53 11.65
C VAL A 235 -5.14 -4.72 12.20
N GLU A 236 -5.30 -5.33 13.38
CA GLU A 236 -6.61 -5.55 14.03
C GLU A 236 -7.37 -4.24 14.23
N ASP A 237 -6.69 -3.24 14.79
CA ASP A 237 -7.17 -1.87 14.98
C ASP A 237 -7.58 -1.22 13.63
N GLY A 238 -6.77 -1.43 12.59
CA GLY A 238 -7.01 -0.93 11.23
C GLY A 238 -8.23 -1.57 10.58
N ILE A 239 -8.44 -2.88 10.72
CA ILE A 239 -9.63 -3.59 10.21
C ILE A 239 -10.90 -2.98 10.81
N VAL A 240 -10.92 -2.80 12.13
CA VAL A 240 -12.07 -2.19 12.81
C VAL A 240 -12.32 -0.78 12.29
N ARG A 241 -11.28 0.05 12.16
CA ARG A 241 -11.43 1.44 11.68
C ARG A 241 -11.90 1.52 10.23
N LEU A 242 -11.31 0.70 9.36
CA LEU A 242 -11.51 0.79 7.91
C LEU A 242 -12.77 0.06 7.42
N TYR A 243 -13.17 -1.05 8.07
CA TYR A 243 -14.27 -1.91 7.63
C TYR A 243 -15.41 -2.08 8.65
N GLY A 244 -15.24 -1.69 9.92
CA GLY A 244 -16.26 -1.92 10.96
C GLY A 244 -17.37 -0.86 11.02
N GLU A 245 -18.62 -1.30 11.20
CA GLU A 245 -19.83 -0.44 11.32
C GLU A 245 -19.80 0.55 12.51
N SER A 246 -18.86 0.38 13.44
CA SER A 246 -18.78 1.14 14.71
C SER A 246 -17.54 2.01 14.85
N SER A 247 -16.77 2.23 13.77
CA SER A 247 -15.47 2.93 13.88
C SER A 247 -15.54 4.43 14.14
N GLY A 248 -16.75 5.04 14.22
CA GLY A 248 -16.90 6.49 14.25
C GLY A 248 -16.49 7.17 12.93
N TYR A 249 -16.01 6.38 11.96
CA TYR A 249 -15.96 6.69 10.55
C TYR A 249 -17.15 5.97 9.91
N ASP A 250 -17.91 6.61 9.02
CA ASP A 250 -18.65 5.84 8.02
C ASP A 250 -17.62 4.92 7.36
N THR A 251 -17.73 3.61 7.58
CA THR A 251 -16.82 2.54 7.08
C THR A 251 -16.01 2.99 5.86
N LEU A 252 -14.75 3.34 6.11
CA LEU A 252 -13.88 4.09 5.18
C LEU A 252 -13.78 3.42 3.80
N LEU A 253 -13.91 2.09 3.74
CA LEU A 253 -13.69 1.29 2.55
C LEU A 253 -14.93 0.52 2.06
N VAL A 254 -16.17 0.94 2.36
CA VAL A 254 -17.37 0.26 1.81
C VAL A 254 -17.44 0.31 0.27
N GLU A 255 -16.73 1.22 -0.39
CA GLU A 255 -16.55 1.29 -1.86
C GLU A 255 -15.16 0.77 -2.33
N ASN A 256 -14.47 0.06 -1.42
CA ASN A 256 -13.28 -0.83 -1.44
C ASN A 256 -12.19 -0.67 -2.53
N GLY A 257 -12.10 0.45 -3.23
CA GLY A 257 -11.11 0.66 -4.27
C GLY A 257 -11.23 2.05 -4.89
N TYR A 258 -10.37 2.34 -5.86
CA TYR A 258 -10.39 3.60 -6.58
C TYR A 258 -10.05 3.43 -8.05
N GLU A 259 -10.61 4.31 -8.87
CA GLU A 259 -10.20 4.44 -10.27
C GLU A 259 -8.85 5.16 -10.33
N VAL A 260 -7.95 4.59 -11.10
CA VAL A 260 -6.67 5.19 -11.48
C VAL A 260 -6.85 5.87 -12.82
N ASP A 261 -6.80 7.20 -12.80
CA ASP A 261 -6.92 8.05 -13.98
C ASP A 261 -5.64 8.81 -14.32
N SER A 262 -4.63 8.75 -13.46
CA SER A 262 -3.32 9.36 -13.65
C SER A 262 -2.21 8.58 -12.94
N PHE A 263 -0.97 8.80 -13.38
CA PHE A 263 0.23 8.43 -12.63
C PHE A 263 0.95 9.66 -12.12
N ALA A 264 1.35 9.61 -10.86
CA ALA A 264 2.19 10.61 -10.22
C ALA A 264 3.64 10.10 -10.17
N VAL A 265 4.58 10.90 -10.67
CA VAL A 265 6.01 10.66 -10.52
C VAL A 265 6.47 11.41 -9.28
N TRP A 266 7.14 10.70 -8.37
CA TRP A 266 7.68 11.23 -7.13
C TRP A 266 9.20 11.06 -7.09
N TYR A 267 9.90 12.07 -6.57
CA TYR A 267 11.27 11.91 -6.10
C TYR A 267 11.23 11.20 -4.75
N THR A 268 11.84 10.02 -4.65
CA THR A 268 11.69 9.09 -3.52
C THR A 268 13.02 8.39 -3.22
N PRO A 269 14.04 9.09 -2.69
CA PRO A 269 15.26 8.43 -2.26
C PRO A 269 14.93 7.51 -1.07
N VAL A 270 14.85 6.20 -1.30
CA VAL A 270 14.41 5.21 -0.27
C VAL A 270 15.37 5.08 0.92
N ALA A 271 16.54 5.70 0.85
CA ALA A 271 17.44 5.82 2.00
C ALA A 271 16.92 6.85 3.03
N ASP A 272 16.14 7.85 2.60
CA ASP A 272 15.51 8.83 3.50
C ASP A 272 14.24 8.24 4.14
N LYS A 273 14.44 7.50 5.25
CA LYS A 273 13.33 6.98 6.05
C LYS A 273 12.49 8.08 6.71
N SER A 274 12.94 9.33 6.79
CA SER A 274 12.13 10.43 7.32
C SER A 274 11.05 10.91 6.34
N LEU A 275 11.18 10.53 5.06
CA LEU A 275 10.34 10.95 3.93
C LEU A 275 10.32 12.46 3.68
N LYS A 276 11.13 13.24 4.38
CA LYS A 276 11.13 14.70 4.27
C LYS A 276 11.59 15.14 2.89
N SER A 277 12.52 14.43 2.27
CA SER A 277 13.00 14.74 0.92
C SER A 277 11.98 14.40 -0.18
N TRP A 278 10.98 13.56 0.11
CA TRP A 278 10.06 13.07 -0.90
C TRP A 278 9.15 14.19 -1.41
N CYS A 279 9.01 14.28 -2.73
CA CYS A 279 8.15 15.29 -3.34
C CYS A 279 7.64 14.88 -4.73
N LEU A 280 6.46 15.37 -5.08
CA LEU A 280 5.83 15.19 -6.38
C LEU A 280 6.62 15.96 -7.45
N VAL A 281 7.00 15.30 -8.54
CA VAL A 281 7.70 15.93 -9.68
C VAL A 281 6.85 16.10 -10.93
N GLY A 282 5.79 15.30 -11.09
CA GLY A 282 4.87 15.42 -12.21
C GLY A 282 3.70 14.45 -12.09
N GLU A 283 2.60 14.74 -12.79
CA GLU A 283 1.42 13.89 -12.86
C GLU A 283 0.94 13.83 -14.31
N PHE A 284 0.58 12.63 -14.78
CA PHE A 284 0.21 12.37 -16.17
C PHE A 284 -1.11 11.60 -16.22
N GLU A 285 -2.11 12.15 -16.91
CA GLU A 285 -3.40 11.47 -17.12
C GLU A 285 -3.24 10.25 -18.03
N LEU A 286 -3.95 9.17 -17.70
CA LEU A 286 -3.97 7.94 -18.48
C LEU A 286 -4.91 8.09 -19.67
N THR A 287 -4.36 7.91 -20.88
CA THR A 287 -5.07 8.13 -22.16
C THR A 287 -4.97 6.95 -23.14
N GLY A 288 -4.48 5.79 -22.69
CA GLY A 288 -4.37 4.58 -23.52
C GLY A 288 -5.67 3.84 -23.80
#